data_AF-D4IL12-F1
#
_entry.id   AF-D4IL12-F1
#
_cell.length_a   1.000
_cell.length_b   1.000
_cell.length_c   1.000
_cell.angle_alpha   90.00
_cell.angle_beta   90.00
_cell.angle_gamma   90.00
#
_symmetry.space_group_name_H-M   'P 1'
#
loop_
_entity.id
_entity.type
_entity.pdbx_description
1 polymer ?
#
loop_
_entity_poly.entity_id
_entity_poly.type
_entity_poly.pdbx_seq_one_letter_code
_entity_poly.pdbx_strand_id
1 'polypeptide(L)'
;MQVVSRALTDDGYGIGTPFKSSRIGKDVGYKALQKYYGMSKDNLKKPGALDRLRQTVKDAMSPHNTRDEFRQLLKAESINTVFRINPVGRVYGVTFIDHTNGIVANGSVLGREFSAGVFNELFPTSRKETLHTAEQHAERQYEQRSRTANPVSGVVDTLLDLVDARAFEEQQRIQRRRRKRKLHR
;
A
#
# COMPACT_ATOMS: atom_id res chain seq x y z
N MET A 1 23.47 30.77 -6.86
CA MET A 1 23.23 29.71 -7.87
C MET A 1 21.74 29.41 -7.95
N GLN A 2 21.14 29.38 -9.15
CA GLN A 2 19.75 28.94 -9.34
C GLN A 2 19.75 27.45 -9.71
N VAL A 3 19.02 26.65 -8.94
CA VAL A 3 18.78 25.23 -9.28
C VAL A 3 17.51 25.15 -10.10
N VAL A 4 17.56 24.42 -11.21
CA VAL A 4 16.46 24.21 -12.16
C VAL A 4 16.15 22.72 -12.18
N SER A 5 14.89 22.37 -11.98
CA SER A 5 14.42 20.98 -12.01
C SER A 5 13.79 20.69 -13.38
N ARG A 6 14.14 19.55 -13.97
CA ARG A 6 13.64 19.08 -15.27
C ARG A 6 13.28 17.60 -15.17
N ALA A 7 12.16 17.19 -15.77
CA ALA A 7 11.87 15.77 -15.94
C ALA A 7 12.79 15.20 -17.02
N LEU A 8 13.31 13.99 -16.83
CA LEU A 8 14.17 13.31 -17.80
C LEU A 8 13.46 12.07 -18.34
N THR A 9 13.71 11.72 -19.60
CA THR A 9 13.48 10.38 -20.15
C THR A 9 14.51 9.39 -19.56
N ASP A 10 14.27 8.09 -19.77
CA ASP A 10 15.18 7.02 -19.32
C ASP A 10 16.59 7.11 -19.94
N ASP A 11 16.72 7.71 -21.12
CA ASP A 11 18.00 7.99 -21.80
C ASP A 11 18.63 9.34 -21.40
N GLY A 12 18.04 10.05 -20.44
CA GLY A 12 18.61 11.26 -19.83
C GLY A 12 18.28 12.57 -20.56
N TYR A 13 17.47 12.55 -21.61
CA TYR A 13 17.00 13.79 -22.26
C TYR A 13 15.89 14.44 -21.46
N GLY A 14 15.95 15.77 -21.31
CA GLY A 14 14.90 16.45 -20.58
C GLY A 14 13.62 16.63 -21.38
N ILE A 15 12.48 16.40 -20.71
CA ILE A 15 11.13 16.54 -21.25
C ILE A 15 10.46 17.76 -20.65
N GLY A 16 9.78 18.54 -21.49
CA GLY A 16 9.00 19.70 -21.06
C GLY A 16 9.83 20.90 -20.61
N THR A 17 9.12 21.95 -20.20
CA THR A 17 9.70 23.22 -19.74
C THR A 17 10.25 23.05 -18.33
N PRO A 18 11.57 23.24 -18.13
CA PRO A 18 12.15 23.22 -16.79
C PRO A 18 11.52 24.30 -15.92
N PHE A 19 11.34 24.03 -14.64
CA PHE A 19 10.89 25.05 -13.70
C PHE A 19 11.96 25.30 -12.64
N LYS A 20 12.06 26.56 -12.21
CA LYS A 20 13.01 26.95 -11.17
C LYS A 20 12.66 26.22 -9.88
N SER A 21 13.65 25.56 -9.26
CA SER A 21 13.43 24.86 -7.99
C SER A 21 13.00 25.82 -6.88
N SER A 22 13.32 27.11 -6.98
CA SER A 22 12.84 28.15 -6.06
C SER A 22 11.33 28.40 -6.11
N ARG A 23 10.61 27.88 -7.12
CA ARG A 23 9.13 27.91 -7.15
C ARG A 23 8.51 26.85 -6.24
N ILE A 24 9.28 25.81 -5.87
CA ILE A 24 8.89 24.84 -4.86
C ILE A 24 9.15 25.50 -3.49
N GLY A 25 8.07 25.74 -2.74
CA GLY A 25 8.16 26.34 -1.42
C GLY A 25 8.91 25.45 -0.42
N LYS A 26 9.48 26.06 0.63
CA LYS A 26 10.22 25.33 1.68
C LYS A 26 9.32 24.39 2.50
N ASP A 27 8.02 24.61 2.42
CA ASP A 27 6.91 23.87 3.04
C ASP A 27 6.57 22.54 2.33
N VAL A 28 7.08 22.32 1.12
CA VAL A 28 6.90 21.06 0.36
C VAL A 28 8.21 20.30 0.13
N GLY A 29 9.30 20.74 0.79
CA GLY A 29 10.58 20.03 0.78
C GLY A 29 10.59 18.79 1.68
N TYR A 30 11.60 17.93 1.53
CA TYR A 30 11.74 16.66 2.26
C TYR A 30 11.50 16.78 3.78
N LYS A 31 12.13 17.75 4.45
CA LYS A 31 11.97 17.98 5.89
C LYS A 31 10.53 18.35 6.28
N ALA A 32 9.86 19.13 5.43
CA ALA A 32 8.48 19.55 5.67
C ALA A 32 7.51 18.37 5.51
N LEU A 33 7.72 17.53 4.48
CA LEU A 33 6.97 16.28 4.31
C LEU A 33 7.19 15.32 5.48
N GLN A 34 8.42 15.17 5.97
CA GLN A 34 8.71 14.31 7.13
C GLN A 34 7.98 14.81 8.39
N LYS A 35 7.94 16.14 8.62
CA LYS A 35 7.16 16.73 9.70
C LYS A 35 5.66 16.49 9.51
N TYR A 36 5.15 16.68 8.30
CA TYR A 36 3.74 16.44 7.96
C TYR A 36 3.35 14.98 8.22
N TYR A 37 4.15 14.01 7.80
CA TYR A 37 3.90 12.59 8.05
C TYR A 37 3.91 12.25 9.55
N GLY A 38 4.82 12.87 10.32
CA GLY A 38 4.83 12.76 11.77
C GLY A 38 3.53 13.25 12.40
N MET A 39 3.11 14.47 12.05
CA MET A 39 1.87 15.06 12.53
C MET A 39 0.63 14.25 12.13
N SER A 40 0.57 13.79 10.87
CA SER A 40 -0.50 12.92 10.38
C SER A 40 -0.59 11.64 11.22
N LYS A 41 0.55 10.98 11.47
CA LYS A 41 0.58 9.76 12.30
C LYS A 41 0.13 10.00 13.74
N ASP A 42 0.45 11.15 14.32
CA ASP A 42 0.00 11.51 15.67
C ASP A 42 -1.49 11.88 15.69
N ASN A 43 -2.00 12.51 14.63
CA ASN A 43 -3.43 12.79 14.49
C ASN A 43 -4.26 11.51 14.46
N LEU A 44 -3.78 10.43 13.84
CA LEU A 44 -4.48 9.14 13.85
C LEU A 44 -4.58 8.50 15.25
N LYS A 45 -3.75 8.92 16.22
CA LYS A 45 -3.80 8.42 17.60
C LYS A 45 -4.79 9.18 18.46
N LYS A 46 -5.30 10.33 18.00
CA LYS A 46 -6.26 11.12 18.78
C LYS A 46 -7.55 10.29 18.98
N PRO A 47 -8.17 10.35 20.17
CA PRO A 47 -9.48 9.73 20.38
C PRO A 47 -10.47 10.21 19.31
N GLY A 48 -11.30 9.30 18.79
CA GLY A 48 -12.27 9.64 17.74
C GLY A 48 -11.74 9.66 16.30
N ALA A 49 -10.43 9.83 16.09
CA ALA A 49 -9.88 10.10 14.76
C ALA A 49 -10.12 8.98 13.73
N LEU A 50 -10.33 7.75 14.19
CA LEU A 50 -10.51 6.57 13.35
C LEU A 50 -11.90 5.94 13.51
N ASP A 51 -12.81 6.54 14.28
CA ASP A 51 -14.04 5.86 14.71
C ASP A 51 -15.01 5.64 13.55
N ARG A 52 -15.21 6.63 12.68
CA ARG A 52 -15.97 6.45 11.44
C ARG A 52 -15.38 5.32 10.60
N LEU A 53 -14.07 5.36 10.35
CA LEU A 53 -13.40 4.35 9.53
C LEU A 53 -13.53 2.96 10.14
N ARG A 54 -13.35 2.81 11.46
CA ARG A 54 -13.56 1.53 12.16
C ARG A 54 -14.99 1.04 12.00
N GLN A 55 -15.98 1.90 12.23
CA GLN A 55 -17.38 1.53 12.17
C GLN A 55 -17.76 1.08 10.76
N THR A 56 -17.45 1.88 9.74
CA THR A 56 -17.74 1.56 8.33
C THR A 56 -17.06 0.26 7.90
N VAL A 57 -15.79 0.06 8.27
CA VAL A 57 -15.09 -1.20 7.97
C VAL A 57 -15.75 -2.38 8.67
N LYS A 58 -16.13 -2.23 9.94
CA LYS A 58 -16.78 -3.27 10.73
C LYS A 58 -18.14 -3.66 10.17
N ASP A 59 -18.93 -2.69 9.73
CA ASP A 59 -20.25 -2.93 9.14
C ASP A 59 -20.16 -3.69 7.81
N ALA A 60 -19.09 -3.47 7.04
CA ALA A 60 -18.83 -4.22 5.81
C ALA A 60 -18.25 -5.63 6.05
N MET A 61 -17.71 -5.91 7.24
CA MET A 61 -17.14 -7.21 7.59
C MET A 61 -18.24 -8.25 7.83
N SER A 62 -18.52 -9.04 6.79
CA SER A 62 -19.48 -10.14 6.82
C SER A 62 -18.83 -11.43 6.30
N PRO A 63 -19.05 -12.59 6.96
CA PRO A 63 -18.56 -13.89 6.47
C PRO A 63 -19.26 -14.34 5.17
N HIS A 64 -20.35 -13.68 4.78
CA HIS A 64 -21.06 -13.97 3.54
C HIS A 64 -20.54 -13.17 2.35
N ASN A 65 -19.70 -12.16 2.58
CA ASN A 65 -19.11 -11.36 1.52
C ASN A 65 -17.86 -12.03 0.95
N THR A 66 -17.62 -11.84 -0.33
CA THR A 66 -16.31 -12.02 -0.97
C THR A 66 -15.42 -10.79 -0.70
N ARG A 67 -14.11 -10.92 -0.99
CA ARG A 67 -13.18 -9.77 -0.90
C ARG A 67 -13.60 -8.61 -1.81
N ASP A 68 -14.16 -8.92 -2.97
CA ASP A 68 -14.57 -7.91 -3.95
C ASP A 68 -15.86 -7.21 -3.55
N GLU A 69 -16.84 -7.95 -3.02
CA GLU A 69 -18.04 -7.35 -2.43
C GLU A 69 -17.69 -6.44 -1.24
N PHE A 70 -16.78 -6.89 -0.36
CA PHE A 70 -16.25 -6.07 0.72
C PHE A 70 -15.61 -4.77 0.21
N ARG A 71 -14.79 -4.84 -0.84
CA ARG A 71 -14.21 -3.65 -1.49
C ARG A 71 -15.28 -2.73 -2.07
N GLN A 72 -16.31 -3.28 -2.70
CA GLN A 72 -17.39 -2.50 -3.31
C GLN A 72 -18.22 -1.76 -2.25
N LEU A 73 -18.56 -2.42 -1.14
CA LEU A 73 -19.26 -1.80 -0.02
C LEU A 73 -18.47 -0.60 0.53
N LEU A 74 -17.17 -0.77 0.75
CA LEU A 74 -16.33 0.32 1.24
C LEU A 74 -16.13 1.43 0.21
N LYS A 75 -16.04 1.08 -1.08
CA LYS A 75 -15.93 2.06 -2.16
C LYS A 75 -17.16 2.96 -2.25
N ALA A 76 -18.36 2.44 -1.98
CA ALA A 76 -19.59 3.24 -1.88
C ALA A 76 -19.49 4.31 -0.78
N GLU A 77 -18.75 4.01 0.29
CA GLU A 77 -18.45 4.92 1.40
C GLU A 77 -17.17 5.78 1.17
N SER A 78 -16.67 5.83 -0.06
CA SER A 78 -15.43 6.52 -0.44
C SER A 78 -14.18 6.01 0.28
N ILE A 79 -14.15 4.72 0.61
CA ILE A 79 -13.02 4.03 1.24
C ILE A 79 -12.48 2.95 0.30
N ASN A 80 -11.24 3.11 -0.15
CA ASN A 80 -10.55 2.07 -0.92
C ASN A 80 -9.85 1.09 0.02
N THR A 81 -9.93 -0.20 -0.30
CA THR A 81 -9.22 -1.27 0.44
C THR A 81 -8.18 -1.93 -0.43
N VAL A 82 -6.95 -1.96 0.07
CA VAL A 82 -5.82 -2.67 -0.54
C VAL A 82 -5.48 -3.88 0.33
N PHE A 83 -5.69 -5.08 -0.21
CA PHE A 83 -5.22 -6.33 0.39
C PHE A 83 -3.83 -6.64 -0.14
N ARG A 84 -2.85 -6.76 0.74
CA ARG A 84 -1.54 -7.26 0.39
C ARG A 84 -1.52 -8.77 0.55
N ILE A 85 -1.36 -9.46 -0.56
CA ILE A 85 -1.51 -10.91 -0.66
C ILE A 85 -0.17 -11.51 -1.04
N ASN A 86 0.21 -12.61 -0.42
CA ASN A 86 1.43 -13.33 -0.76
C ASN A 86 1.18 -14.30 -1.94
N PRO A 87 2.23 -14.90 -2.52
CA PRO A 87 2.07 -15.80 -3.67
C PRO A 87 1.18 -17.02 -3.41
N VAL A 88 1.04 -17.46 -2.16
CA VAL A 88 0.12 -18.56 -1.77
C VAL A 88 -1.29 -18.07 -1.47
N GLY A 89 -1.64 -16.85 -1.87
CA GLY A 89 -2.97 -16.27 -1.78
C GLY A 89 -3.40 -15.84 -0.37
N ARG A 90 -2.49 -15.80 0.62
CA ARG A 90 -2.79 -15.33 1.98
C ARG A 90 -2.58 -13.83 2.12
N VAL A 91 -3.54 -13.16 2.74
CA VAL A 91 -3.43 -11.75 3.12
C VAL A 91 -2.41 -11.61 4.25
N TYR A 92 -1.38 -10.81 4.06
CA TYR A 92 -0.41 -10.46 5.12
C TYR A 92 -0.55 -9.01 5.59
N GLY A 93 -1.30 -8.19 4.86
CA GLY A 93 -1.60 -6.82 5.24
C GLY A 93 -2.89 -6.32 4.59
N VAL A 94 -3.54 -5.37 5.24
CA VAL A 94 -4.68 -4.64 4.68
C VAL A 94 -4.50 -3.16 4.96
N THR A 95 -4.76 -2.31 3.98
CA THR A 95 -4.73 -0.85 4.10
C THR A 95 -6.03 -0.27 3.61
N PHE A 96 -6.58 0.66 4.39
CA PHE A 96 -7.80 1.41 4.09
C PHE A 96 -7.42 2.86 3.75
N ILE A 97 -8.02 3.39 2.70
CA ILE A 97 -7.81 4.75 2.19
C ILE A 97 -9.17 5.44 2.21
N ASP A 98 -9.44 6.23 3.24
CA ASP A 98 -10.64 7.05 3.36
C ASP A 98 -10.40 8.38 2.63
N HIS A 99 -11.03 8.51 1.46
CA HIS A 99 -10.93 9.71 0.62
C HIS A 99 -11.71 10.89 1.19
N THR A 100 -12.69 10.66 2.07
CA THR A 100 -13.48 11.74 2.70
C THR A 100 -12.64 12.49 3.72
N ASN A 101 -11.91 11.75 4.58
CA ASN A 101 -11.13 12.33 5.67
C ASN A 101 -9.63 12.44 5.36
N GLY A 102 -9.19 11.99 4.18
CA GLY A 102 -7.77 11.97 3.81
C GLY A 102 -6.94 11.04 4.70
N ILE A 103 -7.53 9.93 5.17
CA ILE A 103 -6.89 8.99 6.09
C ILE A 103 -6.40 7.76 5.33
N VAL A 104 -5.15 7.37 5.59
CA VAL A 104 -4.62 6.06 5.19
C VAL A 104 -4.22 5.30 6.44
N ALA A 105 -4.90 4.19 6.69
CA ALA A 105 -4.68 3.38 7.89
C ALA A 105 -4.50 1.91 7.54
N ASN A 106 -3.44 1.29 8.08
CA ASN A 106 -3.33 -0.17 8.06
C ASN A 106 -4.37 -0.77 9.01
N GLY A 107 -4.89 -1.96 8.70
CA GLY A 107 -5.86 -2.63 9.57
C GLY A 107 -5.37 -2.82 11.01
N SER A 108 -4.08 -3.11 11.19
CA SER A 108 -3.46 -3.20 12.53
C SER A 108 -3.47 -1.89 13.32
N VAL A 109 -3.63 -0.74 12.66
CA VAL A 109 -3.79 0.58 13.30
C VAL A 109 -5.23 0.81 13.74
N LEU A 110 -6.20 0.26 13.00
CA LEU A 110 -7.62 0.32 13.37
C LEU A 110 -7.91 -0.55 14.59
N GLY A 111 -7.26 -1.72 14.70
CA GLY A 111 -7.42 -2.62 15.84
C GLY A 111 -7.13 -4.08 15.47
N ARG A 112 -7.16 -4.98 16.47
CA ARG A 112 -6.91 -6.42 16.25
C ARG A 112 -7.96 -7.08 15.36
N GLU A 113 -9.23 -6.66 15.48
CA GLU A 113 -10.35 -7.16 14.67
C GLU A 113 -10.18 -6.83 13.18
N PHE A 114 -9.43 -5.78 12.83
CA PHE A 114 -9.15 -5.38 11.45
C PHE A 114 -7.82 -5.94 10.90
N SER A 115 -7.22 -6.92 11.58
CA SER A 115 -5.95 -7.49 11.16
C SER A 115 -6.08 -8.36 9.91
N ALA A 116 -4.97 -8.52 9.18
CA ALA A 116 -4.91 -9.42 8.03
C ALA A 116 -5.32 -10.87 8.37
N GLY A 117 -5.09 -11.32 9.61
CA GLY A 117 -5.51 -12.64 10.08
C GLY A 117 -7.02 -12.82 10.01
N VAL A 118 -7.78 -11.85 10.53
CA VAL A 118 -9.25 -11.87 10.50
C VAL A 118 -9.78 -11.89 9.07
N PHE A 119 -9.15 -11.14 8.16
CA PHE A 119 -9.53 -11.16 6.74
C PHE A 119 -9.19 -12.46 6.02
N ASN A 120 -8.22 -13.25 6.48
CA ASN A 120 -8.00 -14.61 5.95
C ASN A 120 -9.09 -15.58 6.41
N GLU A 121 -9.67 -15.35 7.59
CA GLU A 121 -10.77 -16.17 8.14
C GLU A 121 -12.10 -15.80 7.49
N LEU A 122 -12.39 -14.50 7.34
CA LEU A 122 -13.60 -14.00 6.68
C LEU A 122 -13.62 -14.34 5.19
N PHE A 123 -12.47 -14.21 4.52
CA PHE A 123 -12.37 -14.40 3.09
C PHE A 123 -11.34 -15.50 2.79
N PRO A 124 -11.66 -16.77 3.07
CA PRO A 124 -10.74 -17.88 2.87
C PRO A 124 -10.43 -18.04 1.38
N THR A 125 -9.15 -18.14 1.06
CA THR A 125 -8.69 -18.27 -0.32
C THR A 125 -9.12 -19.62 -0.90
N SER A 126 -9.86 -19.60 -2.00
CA SER A 126 -10.18 -20.82 -2.73
C SER A 126 -8.93 -21.40 -3.41
N ARG A 127 -8.87 -22.73 -3.62
CA ARG A 127 -7.73 -23.39 -4.30
C ARG A 127 -7.46 -22.82 -5.71
N LYS A 128 -8.48 -22.25 -6.35
CA LYS A 128 -8.38 -21.62 -7.69
C LYS A 128 -7.68 -20.25 -7.62
N GLU A 129 -7.97 -19.44 -6.61
CA GLU A 129 -7.31 -18.15 -6.39
C GLU A 129 -5.82 -18.29 -6.01
N THR A 130 -5.47 -19.35 -5.27
CA THR A 130 -4.06 -19.62 -4.94
C THR A 130 -3.22 -19.94 -6.17
N LEU A 131 -3.80 -20.67 -7.14
CA LEU A 131 -3.11 -21.02 -8.39
C LEU A 131 -2.96 -19.78 -9.28
N HIS A 132 -4.03 -19.02 -9.48
CA HIS A 132 -3.99 -17.77 -10.25
C HIS A 132 -3.00 -16.73 -9.66
N THR A 133 -2.94 -16.59 -8.33
CA THR A 133 -2.01 -15.65 -7.70
C THR A 133 -0.56 -16.12 -7.84
N ALA A 134 -0.30 -17.42 -7.73
CA ALA A 134 1.03 -18.00 -7.90
C ALA A 134 1.51 -17.90 -9.36
N GLU A 135 0.62 -18.16 -10.33
CA GLU A 135 0.88 -18.02 -11.76
C GLU A 135 1.15 -16.56 -12.13
N GLN A 136 0.31 -15.61 -11.68
CA GLN A 136 0.56 -14.19 -11.88
C GLN A 136 1.88 -13.72 -11.24
N HIS A 137 2.26 -14.26 -10.09
CA HIS A 137 3.56 -13.95 -9.48
C HIS A 137 4.73 -14.56 -10.26
N ALA A 138 4.58 -15.78 -10.79
CA ALA A 138 5.59 -16.45 -11.60
C ALA A 138 5.77 -15.75 -12.96
N GLU A 139 4.67 -15.37 -13.60
CA GLU A 139 4.64 -14.54 -14.81
C GLU A 139 5.25 -13.16 -14.54
N ARG A 140 4.90 -12.50 -13.42
CA ARG A 140 5.52 -11.21 -13.04
C ARG A 140 7.01 -11.32 -12.75
N GLN A 141 7.48 -12.43 -12.16
CA GLN A 141 8.91 -12.68 -11.98
C GLN A 141 9.62 -12.95 -13.32
N TYR A 142 8.98 -13.68 -14.22
CA TYR A 142 9.48 -13.94 -15.57
C TYR A 142 9.53 -12.64 -16.39
N GLU A 143 8.48 -11.81 -16.31
CA GLU A 143 8.40 -10.48 -16.90
C GLU A 143 9.40 -9.51 -16.29
N GLN A 144 9.62 -9.48 -14.97
CA GLN A 144 10.70 -8.67 -14.37
C GLN A 144 12.09 -9.11 -14.82
N ARG A 145 12.28 -10.41 -15.06
CA ARG A 145 13.54 -10.95 -15.59
C ARG A 145 13.73 -10.69 -17.07
N SER A 146 12.66 -10.39 -17.82
CA SER A 146 12.67 -10.17 -19.28
C SER A 146 12.40 -8.73 -19.70
N ARG A 147 11.81 -7.88 -18.84
CA ARG A 147 11.48 -6.47 -19.12
C ARG A 147 12.59 -5.54 -18.66
N THR A 148 13.61 -5.48 -19.50
CA THR A 148 14.33 -4.24 -19.83
C THR A 148 13.64 -3.51 -21.01
N ALA A 149 12.31 -3.49 -21.07
CA ALA A 149 11.55 -2.72 -22.07
C ALA A 149 10.06 -2.54 -21.67
N ASN A 150 9.56 -1.30 -21.76
CA ASN A 150 8.21 -0.81 -21.44
C ASN A 150 7.11 -1.26 -22.43
N PRO A 151 5.80 -1.22 -22.03
CA PRO A 151 4.94 -0.06 -22.32
C PRO A 151 4.00 0.39 -21.16
N VAL A 152 3.43 1.59 -21.33
CA VAL A 152 3.16 2.64 -20.31
C VAL A 152 1.70 2.75 -19.78
N SER A 153 0.76 1.87 -20.12
CA SER A 153 -0.66 2.12 -19.75
C SER A 153 -1.14 1.49 -18.43
N GLY A 154 -0.31 0.68 -17.73
CA GLY A 154 -0.66 0.02 -16.46
C GLY A 154 0.17 0.49 -15.25
N VAL A 155 0.91 1.59 -15.41
CA VAL A 155 2.07 1.94 -14.58
C VAL A 155 1.70 2.24 -13.13
N VAL A 156 0.53 2.82 -12.83
CA VAL A 156 0.22 3.22 -11.45
C VAL A 156 -0.12 2.01 -10.57
N ASP A 157 -0.94 1.09 -11.08
CA ASP A 157 -1.35 -0.13 -10.36
C ASP A 157 -0.18 -1.11 -10.24
N THR A 158 0.61 -1.24 -11.31
CA THR A 158 1.84 -2.05 -11.30
C THR A 158 2.94 -1.45 -10.43
N LEU A 159 3.07 -0.12 -10.33
CA LEU A 159 4.01 0.52 -9.39
C LEU A 159 3.57 0.30 -7.95
N LEU A 160 2.27 0.38 -7.64
CA LEU A 160 1.75 0.14 -6.30
C LEU A 160 2.00 -1.31 -5.87
N ASP A 161 1.73 -2.26 -6.76
CA ASP A 161 2.02 -3.69 -6.58
C ASP A 161 3.53 -3.98 -6.43
N LEU A 162 4.38 -3.31 -7.21
CA LEU A 162 5.84 -3.45 -7.15
C LEU A 162 6.41 -2.92 -5.84
N VAL A 163 5.89 -1.78 -5.37
CA VAL A 163 6.22 -1.20 -4.06
C VAL A 163 5.77 -2.15 -2.95
N ASP A 164 4.59 -2.75 -3.07
CA ASP A 164 4.07 -3.71 -2.09
C ASP A 164 4.90 -5.01 -2.05
N ALA A 165 5.39 -5.51 -3.19
CA ALA A 165 6.28 -6.66 -3.27
C ALA A 165 7.65 -6.40 -2.58
N ARG A 166 8.27 -5.25 -2.85
CA ARG A 166 9.52 -4.86 -2.16
C ARG A 166 9.29 -4.64 -0.66
N ALA A 167 8.17 -4.01 -0.30
CA ALA A 167 7.79 -3.81 1.10
C ALA A 167 7.56 -5.15 1.82
N PHE A 168 6.98 -6.16 1.15
CA PHE A 168 6.84 -7.51 1.69
C PHE A 168 8.19 -8.15 2.01
N GLU A 169 9.11 -8.16 1.05
CA GLU A 169 10.44 -8.73 1.22
C GLU A 169 11.21 -8.04 2.34
N GLU A 170 11.13 -6.71 2.41
CA GLU A 170 11.77 -5.92 3.45
C GLU A 170 11.16 -6.18 4.84
N GLN A 171 9.83 -6.29 4.94
CA GLN A 171 9.15 -6.69 6.16
C GLN A 171 9.56 -8.10 6.62
N GLN A 172 9.67 -9.07 5.70
CA GLN A 172 10.15 -10.42 6.01
C GLN A 172 11.59 -10.39 6.55
N ARG A 173 12.48 -9.60 5.94
CA ARG A 173 13.86 -9.40 6.44
C ARG A 173 13.87 -8.80 7.85
N ILE A 174 13.06 -7.77 8.11
CA ILE A 174 12.95 -7.15 9.43
C ILE A 174 12.41 -8.13 10.48
N GLN A 175 11.36 -8.89 10.15
CA GLN A 175 10.79 -9.88 11.07
C GLN A 175 11.79 -11.01 11.38
N ARG A 176 12.50 -11.53 10.38
CA ARG A 176 13.57 -12.53 10.56
C ARG A 176 14.68 -12.00 11.48
N ARG A 177 15.13 -10.75 11.27
CA ARG A 177 16.11 -10.09 12.15
C ARG A 177 15.61 -9.93 13.59
N ARG A 178 14.35 -9.55 13.79
CA ARG A 178 13.72 -9.41 15.12
C ARG A 178 13.59 -10.76 15.84
N ARG A 179 13.19 -11.82 15.14
CA ARG A 179 13.11 -13.18 15.71
C ARG A 179 14.49 -13.71 16.12
N LYS A 180 15.52 -13.53 15.28
CA LYS A 180 16.91 -13.91 15.62
C LYS A 180 17.46 -13.18 16.86
N ARG A 181 17.14 -11.89 17.02
CA ARG A 181 17.54 -11.11 18.21
C ARG A 181 16.84 -11.54 19.51
N LYS A 182 15.63 -12.10 19.43
CA LYS A 182 14.90 -12.65 20.59
C LYS A 182 15.38 -14.05 20.99
N LEU A 183 16.04 -14.77 20.09
CA LEU A 183 16.60 -16.10 20.33
C LEU A 183 18.01 -16.07 20.93
N HIS A 184 18.67 -14.90 20.88
CA HIS A 184 20.00 -14.64 21.44
C HIS A 184 19.96 -13.75 22.70
N ARG A 185 18.79 -13.62 23.33
CA ARG A 185 18.60 -13.09 24.67
C ARG A 185 18.02 -14.19 25.53
#